data_AF-A0A2E4WI66-F1
#
_entry.id   AF-A0A2E4WI66-F1
#
_cell.length_a   1.000
_cell.length_b   1.000
_cell.length_c   1.000
_cell.angle_alpha   90.00
_cell.angle_beta   90.00
_cell.angle_gamma   90.00
#
_symmetry.space_group_name_H-M   'P 1'
#
loop_
_entity.id
_entity.type
_entity.pdbx_description
1 polymer ?
#
loop_
_entity_poly.entity_id
_entity_poly.type
_entity_poly.pdbx_seq_one_letter_code
_entity_poly.pdbx_strand_id
1 'polypeptide(L)'
;MDHYLDPDHTDYVGEDLANNWIIIRYHSNAIGWGDPMYHGIGAPDFASNCVEDPVCYRFGGSDSKDPTYSPNFLPTLYMDGEISTSIDAYKADAISIRGEETSIYMSFQGTTFDTLTAYIKLAVTSDSDISGDDLRLFVAMTMDSISFNGSNGEKEHHGVFLGWVNSYFGGDTLVISKDDTIKNSYEWTLREDYPKNSYFPKNNSEMSQITWDKKNMSVIAFVQKKSTNEILQVTKLDRKNAPTADIQYEQLQPSVFSLDQNYPNPFNSGTTISYSLSEKSQVSITIYSLLGQPIRTLVKGNNNGNRFHSVYWDGKDNNGDMVSGGVYFYRINSENFTAVRKMLLLK
;
A
#
# COMPACT_ATOMS: atom_id res chain seq x y z
N MET A 1 20.56 -4.63 10.18
CA MET A 1 19.85 -3.33 10.11
C MET A 1 19.37 -2.86 11.47
N ASP A 2 18.86 -3.72 12.35
CA ASP A 2 18.41 -3.28 13.69
C ASP A 2 19.56 -2.78 14.57
N HIS A 3 20.78 -3.26 14.33
CA HIS A 3 22.01 -2.76 14.95
C HIS A 3 22.33 -1.27 14.70
N TYR A 4 21.65 -0.60 13.76
CA TYR A 4 21.75 0.86 13.61
C TYR A 4 20.94 1.62 14.66
N LEU A 5 19.90 0.97 15.21
CA LEU A 5 19.03 1.51 16.26
C LEU A 5 19.47 1.06 17.67
N ASP A 6 20.44 0.17 17.76
CA ASP A 6 20.97 -0.36 19.01
C ASP A 6 22.10 0.53 19.56
N PRO A 7 21.92 1.19 20.72
CA PRO A 7 22.94 2.06 21.31
C PRO A 7 24.22 1.33 21.72
N ASP A 8 24.18 0.00 21.88
CA ASP A 8 25.34 -0.81 22.27
C ASP A 8 26.16 -1.29 21.06
N HIS A 9 25.69 -1.06 19.84
CA HIS A 9 26.36 -1.50 18.61
C HIS A 9 27.25 -0.40 17.99
N THR A 10 28.37 -0.77 17.36
CA THR A 10 29.31 0.18 16.73
C THR A 10 28.69 0.99 15.59
N ASP A 11 27.65 0.42 14.98
CA ASP A 11 26.95 1.02 13.86
C ASP A 11 25.82 1.96 14.28
N TYR A 12 25.58 2.17 15.58
CA TYR A 12 24.54 3.06 16.07
C TYR A 12 24.58 4.44 15.38
N VAL A 13 23.40 4.93 14.98
CA VAL A 13 23.25 6.23 14.29
C VAL A 13 23.01 7.41 15.24
N GLY A 14 22.91 7.14 16.55
CA GLY A 14 22.61 8.15 17.56
C GLY A 14 21.12 8.19 17.89
N GLU A 15 20.81 8.70 19.09
CA GLU A 15 19.46 8.69 19.67
C GLU A 15 18.45 9.48 18.85
N ASP A 16 18.87 10.60 18.27
CA ASP A 16 18.05 11.43 17.40
C ASP A 16 17.53 10.66 16.18
N LEU A 17 18.44 10.08 15.39
CA LEU A 17 18.08 9.31 14.20
C LEU A 17 17.34 8.02 14.57
N ALA A 18 17.76 7.32 15.63
CA ALA A 18 17.13 6.09 16.07
C ALA A 18 15.66 6.29 16.51
N ASN A 19 15.33 7.46 17.09
CA ASN A 19 13.97 7.76 17.56
C ASN A 19 13.07 8.39 16.49
N ASN A 20 13.65 9.11 15.52
CA ASN A 20 12.88 9.89 14.55
C ASN A 20 12.72 9.19 13.19
N TRP A 21 13.43 8.09 12.95
CA TRP A 21 13.31 7.35 11.71
C TRP A 21 12.06 6.49 11.61
N ILE A 22 11.44 6.58 10.43
CA ILE A 22 10.30 5.76 10.04
C ILE A 22 10.80 4.72 9.05
N ILE A 23 10.78 3.46 9.47
CA ILE A 23 11.31 2.33 8.71
C ILE A 23 10.15 1.50 8.16
N ILE A 24 10.23 1.18 6.87
CA ILE A 24 9.43 0.15 6.23
C ILE A 24 10.38 -0.94 5.75
N ARG A 25 10.26 -2.13 6.34
CA ARG A 25 11.05 -3.32 6.00
C ARG A 25 10.17 -4.31 5.27
N TYR A 26 10.47 -4.56 4.00
CA TYR A 26 9.79 -5.59 3.23
C TYR A 26 10.72 -6.78 3.00
N HIS A 27 10.13 -7.97 2.98
CA HIS A 27 10.82 -9.23 2.70
C HIS A 27 10.49 -9.65 1.26
N SER A 28 11.46 -10.24 0.56
CA SER A 28 11.40 -10.61 -0.87
C SER A 28 11.51 -12.12 -1.09
N ASN A 29 10.98 -12.63 -2.21
CA ASN A 29 11.06 -14.05 -2.62
C ASN A 29 12.36 -14.42 -3.36
N ALA A 30 13.21 -13.44 -3.67
CA ALA A 30 14.24 -13.58 -4.71
C ALA A 30 15.44 -14.47 -4.34
N ILE A 31 15.36 -15.26 -3.27
CA ILE A 31 16.43 -16.17 -2.87
C ILE A 31 15.77 -17.52 -2.60
N GLY A 32 16.30 -18.61 -3.16
CA GLY A 32 15.77 -19.99 -3.03
C GLY A 32 15.66 -20.57 -1.60
N TRP A 33 15.72 -19.70 -0.59
CA TRP A 33 15.46 -19.93 0.82
C TRP A 33 14.23 -19.09 1.20
N GLY A 34 13.08 -19.75 1.37
CA GLY A 34 11.84 -19.09 1.76
C GLY A 34 12.03 -18.30 3.06
N ASP A 35 12.02 -16.98 2.95
CA ASP A 35 11.89 -16.09 4.10
C ASP A 35 10.46 -16.25 4.65
N PRO A 36 10.27 -16.71 5.90
CA PRO A 36 8.94 -16.95 6.43
C PRO A 36 8.10 -15.66 6.50
N MET A 37 8.73 -14.48 6.55
CA MET A 37 8.04 -13.18 6.49
C MET A 37 7.61 -12.80 5.08
N TYR A 38 8.22 -13.35 4.03
CA TYR A 38 7.75 -13.09 2.67
C TYR A 38 6.27 -13.47 2.50
N HIS A 39 5.86 -14.61 3.07
CA HIS A 39 4.53 -15.17 2.85
C HIS A 39 3.50 -14.91 3.97
N GLY A 40 3.94 -14.52 5.18
CA GLY A 40 3.02 -14.24 6.30
C GLY A 40 2.10 -13.02 6.08
N ILE A 41 2.32 -12.29 4.99
CA ILE A 41 1.85 -10.92 4.79
C ILE A 41 0.83 -10.78 3.62
N GLY A 42 0.50 -11.84 2.85
CA GLY A 42 -0.51 -11.78 1.75
C GLY A 42 -1.43 -13.00 1.63
N ALA A 43 -2.69 -12.79 1.20
CA ALA A 43 -3.81 -13.71 1.52
C ALA A 43 -3.57 -15.11 0.95
N PRO A 44 -4.07 -16.17 1.63
CA PRO A 44 -3.88 -17.53 1.20
C PRO A 44 -4.22 -17.80 -0.27
N ASP A 45 -5.27 -17.14 -0.72
CA ASP A 45 -5.90 -17.31 -2.02
C ASP A 45 -5.16 -16.57 -3.14
N PHE A 46 -4.26 -15.63 -2.80
CA PHE A 46 -3.56 -14.80 -3.78
C PHE A 46 -2.13 -15.24 -4.07
N ALA A 47 -1.57 -16.17 -3.29
CA ALA A 47 -0.19 -16.67 -3.45
C ALA A 47 0.11 -17.36 -4.81
N SER A 48 -0.89 -17.51 -5.69
CA SER A 48 -0.75 -18.06 -7.05
C SER A 48 -1.17 -17.09 -8.17
N ASN A 49 -1.73 -15.91 -7.84
CA ASN A 49 -2.21 -14.93 -8.81
C ASN A 49 -1.73 -13.53 -8.44
N CYS A 50 -0.62 -13.10 -9.04
CA CYS A 50 -0.04 -11.77 -8.78
C CYS A 50 -0.95 -10.59 -9.14
N VAL A 51 -2.08 -10.81 -9.84
CA VAL A 51 -3.08 -9.76 -10.12
C VAL A 51 -3.84 -9.34 -8.85
N GLU A 52 -3.88 -10.20 -7.83
CA GLU A 52 -4.67 -10.00 -6.61
C GLU A 52 -3.82 -10.10 -5.33
N ASP A 53 -2.53 -10.41 -5.44
CA ASP A 53 -1.63 -10.60 -4.29
C ASP A 53 -0.94 -9.29 -3.85
N PRO A 54 -1.26 -8.73 -2.66
CA PRO A 54 -0.51 -7.61 -2.11
C PRO A 54 0.99 -7.94 -1.87
N VAL A 55 1.40 -9.21 -1.92
CA VAL A 55 2.81 -9.66 -1.91
C VAL A 55 3.52 -9.40 -3.25
N CYS A 56 2.83 -9.52 -4.39
CA CYS A 56 3.43 -9.25 -5.72
C CYS A 56 3.56 -7.74 -6.01
N TYR A 57 2.78 -6.90 -5.31
CA TYR A 57 2.76 -5.44 -5.40
C TYR A 57 3.58 -4.74 -4.30
N ARG A 58 4.61 -5.41 -3.78
CA ARG A 58 5.60 -4.81 -2.87
C ARG A 58 6.69 -4.08 -3.65
N PHE A 59 7.47 -3.29 -2.93
CA PHE A 59 8.80 -2.91 -3.37
C PHE A 59 9.55 -4.15 -3.91
N GLY A 60 9.88 -4.17 -5.20
CA GLY A 60 10.70 -5.23 -5.80
C GLY A 60 9.99 -6.56 -6.03
N GLY A 61 8.66 -6.59 -6.08
CA GLY A 61 7.90 -7.76 -6.53
C GLY A 61 8.11 -8.07 -8.02
N SER A 62 7.92 -9.32 -8.44
CA SER A 62 8.19 -9.78 -9.82
C SER A 62 7.35 -9.08 -10.90
N ASP A 63 6.19 -8.54 -10.55
CA ASP A 63 5.33 -7.75 -11.44
C ASP A 63 5.38 -6.23 -11.16
N SER A 64 6.13 -5.83 -10.13
CA SER A 64 6.45 -4.43 -9.86
C SER A 64 7.45 -3.96 -10.93
N LYS A 65 6.94 -3.38 -12.01
CA LYS A 65 7.77 -2.72 -13.04
C LYS A 65 8.33 -1.37 -12.60
N ASP A 66 8.34 -1.04 -11.30
CA ASP A 66 8.96 0.17 -10.79
C ASP A 66 10.46 -0.09 -10.55
N PRO A 67 11.35 0.41 -11.44
CA PRO A 67 12.77 0.09 -11.36
C PRO A 67 13.42 0.64 -10.09
N THR A 68 12.87 1.69 -9.46
CA THR A 68 13.47 2.33 -8.28
C THR A 68 13.60 1.32 -7.13
N TYR A 69 12.54 0.59 -6.82
CA TYR A 69 12.49 -0.30 -5.66
C TYR A 69 12.68 -1.77 -6.01
N SER A 70 13.33 -2.07 -7.12
CA SER A 70 13.67 -3.43 -7.55
C SER A 70 15.15 -3.71 -7.30
N PRO A 71 15.56 -4.06 -6.06
CA PRO A 71 16.97 -4.20 -5.72
C PRO A 71 17.61 -5.41 -6.41
N ASN A 72 18.86 -5.25 -6.85
CA ASN A 72 19.63 -6.34 -7.47
C ASN A 72 20.24 -7.32 -6.44
N PHE A 73 20.28 -6.94 -5.15
CA PHE A 73 20.78 -7.77 -4.05
C PHE A 73 20.06 -7.42 -2.74
N LEU A 74 20.13 -8.31 -1.75
CA LEU A 74 19.53 -8.08 -0.43
C LEU A 74 20.59 -8.29 0.67
N PRO A 75 20.53 -7.53 1.78
CA PRO A 75 19.65 -6.37 1.98
C PRO A 75 20.08 -5.17 1.11
N THR A 76 19.10 -4.45 0.56
CA THR A 76 19.29 -3.13 -0.06
C THR A 76 18.53 -2.11 0.76
N LEU A 77 19.13 -0.93 0.96
CA LEU A 77 18.52 0.16 1.69
C LEU A 77 18.17 1.32 0.77
N TYR A 78 17.02 1.92 1.02
CA TYR A 78 16.60 3.17 0.40
C TYR A 78 16.45 4.22 1.49
N MET A 79 16.98 5.41 1.24
CA MET A 79 16.92 6.56 2.13
C MET A 79 16.37 7.73 1.35
N ASP A 80 15.29 8.30 1.86
CA ASP A 80 14.52 9.31 1.14
C ASP A 80 14.11 8.86 -0.28
N GLY A 81 13.85 7.56 -0.43
CA GLY A 81 13.47 6.94 -1.70
C GLY A 81 14.60 6.65 -2.69
N GLU A 82 15.83 7.08 -2.39
CA GLU A 82 17.03 6.82 -3.19
C GLU A 82 17.89 5.69 -2.60
N ILE A 83 18.59 4.95 -3.46
CA ILE A 83 19.38 3.78 -3.02
C ILE A 83 20.63 4.24 -2.24
N SER A 84 20.79 3.75 -1.01
CA SER A 84 22.04 3.89 -0.26
C SER A 84 22.97 2.73 -0.60
N THR A 85 24.11 3.05 -1.20
CA THR A 85 24.93 2.08 -1.96
C THR A 85 25.92 1.27 -1.12
N SER A 86 26.13 1.62 0.15
CA SER A 86 27.01 0.88 1.05
C SER A 86 26.67 1.12 2.53
N ILE A 87 27.12 0.20 3.40
CA ILE A 87 27.02 0.32 4.87
C ILE A 87 27.66 1.63 5.37
N ASP A 88 28.77 2.04 4.76
CA ASP A 88 29.48 3.28 5.13
C ASP A 88 28.73 4.54 4.66
N ALA A 89 28.05 4.47 3.50
CA ALA A 89 27.25 5.56 2.96
C ALA A 89 25.99 5.83 3.80
N TYR A 90 25.42 4.79 4.41
CA TYR A 90 24.19 4.90 5.21
C TYR A 90 24.24 6.04 6.23
N LYS A 91 25.27 6.10 7.09
CA LYS A 91 25.33 7.15 8.11
C LYS A 91 25.42 8.55 7.49
N ALA A 92 26.09 8.70 6.35
CA ALA A 92 26.22 9.99 5.68
C ALA A 92 24.91 10.42 5.03
N ASP A 93 24.28 9.52 4.27
CA ASP A 93 22.99 9.72 3.61
C ASP A 93 21.88 10.01 4.65
N ALA A 94 21.97 9.38 5.83
CA ALA A 94 21.05 9.57 6.96
C ALA A 94 21.11 10.99 7.52
N ILE A 95 22.33 11.50 7.63
CA ILE A 95 22.61 12.80 8.20
C ILE A 95 22.28 13.91 7.20
N SER A 96 22.46 13.68 5.89
CA SER A 96 22.20 14.70 4.88
C SER A 96 20.73 15.09 4.79
N ILE A 97 19.81 14.12 4.88
CA ILE A 97 18.36 14.36 4.77
C ILE A 97 17.77 15.09 5.99
N ARG A 98 18.46 15.06 7.14
CA ARG A 98 17.96 15.66 8.39
C ARG A 98 17.77 17.18 8.30
N GLY A 99 18.50 17.84 7.41
CA GLY A 99 18.43 19.29 7.23
C GLY A 99 17.34 19.75 6.26
N GLU A 100 16.60 18.83 5.66
CA GLU A 100 15.61 19.15 4.64
C GLU A 100 14.30 19.63 5.28
N GLU A 101 13.70 20.64 4.64
CA GLU A 101 12.42 21.21 5.05
C GLU A 101 11.37 20.92 3.97
N THR A 102 10.12 20.77 4.39
CA THR A 102 9.00 20.49 3.49
C THR A 102 7.81 21.39 3.82
N SER A 103 7.09 21.80 2.78
CA SER A 103 5.83 22.54 2.90
C SER A 103 4.64 21.65 3.25
N ILE A 104 4.83 20.32 3.22
CA ILE A 104 3.77 19.33 3.40
C ILE A 104 3.65 18.96 4.88
N TYR A 105 2.43 18.97 5.39
CA TYR A 105 2.07 18.51 6.73
C TYR A 105 1.09 17.35 6.62
N MET A 106 1.29 16.32 7.44
CA MET A 106 0.41 15.16 7.48
C MET A 106 -0.07 14.86 8.89
N SER A 107 -1.32 14.41 9.00
CA SER A 107 -1.93 14.08 10.29
C SER A 107 -2.83 12.86 10.18
N PHE A 108 -2.66 11.94 11.13
CA PHE A 108 -3.56 10.81 11.35
C PHE A 108 -4.68 11.10 12.35
N GLN A 109 -4.99 12.37 12.63
CA GLN A 109 -6.01 12.73 13.61
C GLN A 109 -7.37 12.08 13.26
N GLY A 110 -7.92 11.34 14.22
CA GLY A 110 -9.17 10.59 14.06
C GLY A 110 -9.00 9.18 13.50
N THR A 111 -7.77 8.74 13.22
CA THR A 111 -7.45 7.33 12.99
C THR A 111 -7.67 6.54 14.26
N THR A 112 -8.27 5.36 14.14
CA THR A 112 -8.48 4.44 15.27
C THR A 112 -8.16 3.01 14.88
N PHE A 113 -8.01 2.17 15.88
CA PHE A 113 -7.80 0.74 15.72
C PHE A 113 -8.84 -0.03 16.52
N ASP A 114 -9.41 -1.08 15.92
CA ASP A 114 -10.13 -2.12 16.65
C ASP A 114 -9.16 -3.27 17.02
N THR A 115 -9.62 -4.52 17.06
CA THR A 115 -8.79 -5.69 17.34
C THR A 115 -7.71 -5.91 16.29
N LEU A 116 -8.05 -5.93 14.99
CA LEU A 116 -7.15 -6.24 13.88
C LEU A 116 -7.27 -5.25 12.71
N THR A 117 -8.26 -4.36 12.75
CA THR A 117 -8.55 -3.36 11.72
C THR A 117 -8.07 -1.99 12.16
N ALA A 118 -7.44 -1.29 11.21
CA ALA A 118 -7.12 0.11 11.27
C ALA A 118 -8.16 0.89 10.45
N TYR A 119 -8.79 1.87 11.08
CA TYR A 119 -9.68 2.84 10.43
C TYR A 119 -8.94 4.16 10.32
N ILE A 120 -8.34 4.38 9.16
CA ILE A 120 -7.32 5.40 8.95
C ILE A 120 -7.97 6.66 8.40
N LYS A 121 -7.80 7.77 9.09
CA LYS A 121 -8.11 9.12 8.62
C LYS A 121 -6.81 9.87 8.43
N LEU A 122 -6.51 10.26 7.20
CA LEU A 122 -5.28 10.95 6.84
C LEU A 122 -5.63 12.31 6.24
N ALA A 123 -5.09 13.37 6.83
CA ALA A 123 -5.10 14.71 6.27
C ALA A 123 -3.69 15.05 5.75
N VAL A 124 -3.62 15.60 4.53
CA VAL A 124 -2.41 16.13 3.92
C VAL A 124 -2.65 17.59 3.56
N THR A 125 -1.81 18.49 4.09
CA THR A 125 -1.91 19.94 3.93
C THR A 125 -0.60 20.48 3.36
N SER A 126 -0.63 21.56 2.59
CA SER A 126 0.58 22.26 2.11
C SER A 126 0.46 23.76 2.32
N ASP A 127 1.52 24.42 2.81
CA ASP A 127 1.58 25.90 2.89
C ASP A 127 2.08 26.56 1.59
N SER A 128 2.42 25.73 0.60
CA SER A 128 2.94 26.12 -0.71
C SER A 128 2.13 25.48 -1.83
N ASP A 129 2.08 26.13 -3.00
CA ASP A 129 1.43 25.56 -4.17
C ASP A 129 2.40 24.60 -4.87
N ILE A 130 2.13 23.30 -4.71
CA ILE A 130 2.90 22.19 -5.29
C ILE A 130 2.02 21.35 -6.22
N SER A 131 0.91 21.91 -6.69
CA SER A 131 -0.06 21.23 -7.56
C SER A 131 0.52 20.85 -8.94
N GLY A 132 1.65 21.44 -9.33
CA GLY A 132 2.38 21.14 -10.55
C GLY A 132 3.39 19.99 -10.44
N ASP A 133 3.67 19.50 -9.23
CA ASP A 133 4.59 18.38 -9.02
C ASP A 133 3.91 17.03 -9.24
N ASP A 134 4.68 16.00 -9.60
CA ASP A 134 4.21 14.64 -9.83
C ASP A 134 4.14 13.81 -8.54
N LEU A 135 3.38 14.31 -7.57
CA LEU A 135 3.33 13.76 -6.22
C LEU A 135 2.48 12.48 -6.12
N ARG A 136 2.95 11.57 -5.28
CA ARG A 136 2.32 10.30 -4.94
C ARG A 136 2.18 10.17 -3.44
N LEU A 137 0.97 9.82 -2.99
CA LEU A 137 0.70 9.48 -1.60
C LEU A 137 0.76 7.96 -1.43
N PHE A 138 1.53 7.49 -0.46
CA PHE A 138 1.63 6.09 -0.08
C PHE A 138 1.14 5.90 1.35
N VAL A 139 0.38 4.84 1.60
CA VAL A 139 -0.09 4.50 2.95
C VAL A 139 0.11 3.00 3.17
N ALA A 140 0.84 2.62 4.21
CA ALA A 140 1.21 1.25 4.51
C ALA A 140 0.93 0.89 5.97
N MET A 141 0.68 -0.39 6.21
CA MET A 141 0.69 -0.98 7.54
C MET A 141 2.03 -1.67 7.80
N THR A 142 2.56 -1.49 9.01
CA THR A 142 3.76 -2.18 9.49
C THR A 142 3.53 -2.79 10.88
N MET A 143 4.45 -3.65 11.31
CA MET A 143 4.49 -4.21 12.66
C MET A 143 5.91 -4.18 13.23
N ASP A 144 6.03 -3.73 14.47
CA ASP A 144 7.27 -3.78 15.25
C ASP A 144 7.34 -5.05 16.14
N SER A 145 8.56 -5.47 16.47
CA SER A 145 8.83 -6.61 17.36
C SER A 145 8.19 -7.92 16.90
N ILE A 146 8.40 -8.27 15.63
CA ILE A 146 8.19 -9.63 15.17
C ILE A 146 9.46 -10.42 15.43
N SER A 147 9.34 -11.52 16.17
CA SER A 147 10.47 -12.37 16.52
C SER A 147 10.43 -13.70 15.79
N PHE A 148 11.54 -14.13 15.17
CA PHE A 148 11.72 -15.50 14.68
C PHE A 148 13.21 -15.84 14.57
N ASN A 149 13.57 -17.13 14.64
CA ASN A 149 14.97 -17.52 14.43
C ASN A 149 15.28 -17.59 12.92
N GLY A 150 15.77 -16.49 12.36
CA GLY A 150 16.35 -16.45 11.03
C GLY A 150 17.71 -17.17 10.98
N SER A 151 18.10 -17.64 9.79
CA SER A 151 19.43 -18.24 9.57
C SER A 151 20.59 -17.24 9.71
N ASN A 152 20.28 -15.94 9.74
CA ASN A 152 21.22 -14.82 9.90
C ASN A 152 21.49 -14.45 11.37
N GLY A 153 20.83 -15.10 12.34
CA GLY A 153 21.03 -14.83 13.77
C GLY A 153 20.29 -13.60 14.32
N GLU A 154 19.64 -12.82 13.46
CA GLU A 154 18.73 -11.74 13.85
C GLU A 154 17.42 -12.35 14.31
N LYS A 155 17.01 -12.03 15.54
CA LYS A 155 15.82 -12.61 16.15
C LYS A 155 14.63 -11.68 16.16
N GLU A 156 14.86 -10.38 16.23
CA GLU A 156 13.82 -9.36 16.33
C GLU A 156 13.81 -8.52 15.06
N HIS A 157 12.61 -8.24 14.55
CA HIS A 157 12.42 -7.44 13.35
C HIS A 157 11.45 -6.29 13.63
N HIS A 158 11.86 -5.09 13.25
CA HIS A 158 11.08 -3.86 13.35
C HIS A 158 10.65 -3.34 11.97
N GLY A 159 9.57 -2.57 11.93
CA GLY A 159 9.04 -1.94 10.73
C GLY A 159 8.56 -2.91 9.66
N VAL A 160 8.23 -4.15 10.01
CA VAL A 160 7.90 -5.20 9.04
C VAL A 160 6.63 -4.83 8.29
N PHE A 161 6.73 -4.70 6.97
CA PHE A 161 5.64 -4.33 6.07
C PHE A 161 4.55 -5.39 6.06
N LEU A 162 3.32 -5.01 6.43
CA LEU A 162 2.13 -5.87 6.41
C LEU A 162 1.28 -5.71 5.16
N GLY A 163 1.43 -4.62 4.43
CA GLY A 163 0.63 -4.36 3.23
C GLY A 163 0.39 -2.88 2.98
N TRP A 164 0.06 -2.56 1.73
CA TRP A 164 -0.45 -1.24 1.38
C TRP A 164 -1.89 -1.09 1.87
N VAL A 165 -2.20 0.10 2.37
CA VAL A 165 -3.55 0.54 2.73
C VAL A 165 -4.23 1.13 1.51
N ASN A 166 -3.52 1.96 0.76
CA ASN A 166 -4.03 2.48 -0.50
C ASN A 166 -3.82 1.49 -1.65
N SER A 167 -4.65 1.64 -2.68
CA SER A 167 -5.01 0.53 -3.58
C SER A 167 -3.94 0.19 -4.64
N TYR A 168 -2.79 0.88 -4.67
CA TYR A 168 -1.81 0.78 -5.76
C TYR A 168 -0.35 0.95 -5.32
N PHE A 169 0.55 0.13 -5.91
CA PHE A 169 2.00 0.12 -5.66
C PHE A 169 2.73 1.42 -6.06
N GLY A 170 2.14 2.28 -6.87
CA GLY A 170 2.73 3.58 -7.24
C GLY A 170 2.15 4.78 -6.50
N GLY A 171 1.37 4.54 -5.44
CA GLY A 171 0.73 5.58 -4.65
C GLY A 171 -0.42 6.28 -5.38
N ASP A 172 -1.30 6.92 -4.60
CA ASP A 172 -2.39 7.73 -5.15
C ASP A 172 -1.83 9.04 -5.70
N THR A 173 -2.36 9.51 -6.82
CA THR A 173 -2.00 10.85 -7.33
C THR A 173 -2.40 11.89 -6.29
N LEU A 174 -1.44 12.73 -5.88
CA LEU A 174 -1.69 13.83 -4.97
C LEU A 174 -1.54 15.14 -5.72
N VAL A 175 -2.61 15.93 -5.78
CA VAL A 175 -2.59 17.30 -6.30
C VAL A 175 -3.03 18.20 -5.16
N ILE A 176 -2.15 19.08 -4.71
CA ILE A 176 -2.39 19.92 -3.54
C ILE A 176 -1.97 21.36 -3.83
N SER A 177 -2.92 22.28 -3.73
CA SER A 177 -2.67 23.71 -3.88
C SER A 177 -2.21 24.32 -2.55
N LYS A 178 -1.75 25.57 -2.59
CA LYS A 178 -1.43 26.31 -1.37
C LYS A 178 -2.63 26.38 -0.42
N ASP A 179 -2.37 26.12 0.86
CA ASP A 179 -3.33 26.12 1.97
C ASP A 179 -4.48 25.10 1.82
N ASP A 180 -4.38 24.17 0.85
CA ASP A 180 -5.36 23.11 0.64
C ASP A 180 -5.15 21.95 1.64
N THR A 181 -6.21 21.20 1.92
CA THR A 181 -6.17 20.03 2.79
C THR A 181 -6.94 18.87 2.18
N ILE A 182 -6.19 17.87 1.72
CA ILE A 182 -6.73 16.62 1.18
C ILE A 182 -6.99 15.66 2.34
N LYS A 183 -8.21 15.11 2.40
CA LYS A 183 -8.61 14.15 3.44
C LYS A 183 -8.97 12.82 2.81
N ASN A 184 -8.30 11.76 3.26
CA ASN A 184 -8.55 10.39 2.84
C ASN A 184 -9.00 9.55 4.03
N SER A 185 -9.86 8.57 3.75
CA SER A 185 -10.31 7.57 4.72
C SER A 185 -10.08 6.19 4.15
N TYR A 186 -9.46 5.32 4.94
CA TYR A 186 -9.15 3.95 4.55
C TYR A 186 -9.54 2.97 5.65
N GLU A 187 -9.76 1.73 5.26
CA GLU A 187 -9.96 0.58 6.15
C GLU A 187 -8.95 -0.49 5.74
N TRP A 188 -8.20 -1.00 6.71
CA TRP A 188 -7.27 -2.10 6.49
C TRP A 188 -7.34 -3.08 7.65
N THR A 189 -7.46 -4.37 7.35
CA THR A 189 -7.61 -5.43 8.36
C THR A 189 -6.50 -6.46 8.26
N LEU A 190 -5.79 -6.68 9.37
CA LEU A 190 -4.90 -7.82 9.51
C LEU A 190 -5.75 -9.10 9.55
N ARG A 191 -5.39 -10.11 8.76
CA ARG A 191 -6.05 -11.42 8.79
C ARG A 191 -6.06 -12.01 10.21
N GLU A 192 -7.08 -12.81 10.51
CA GLU A 192 -7.16 -13.51 11.79
C GLU A 192 -6.14 -14.65 11.94
N ASP A 193 -5.73 -15.25 10.82
CA ASP A 193 -4.81 -16.39 10.80
C ASP A 193 -3.34 -15.98 10.68
N TYR A 194 -3.00 -14.69 10.86
CA TYR A 194 -1.62 -14.21 10.85
C TYR A 194 -0.81 -14.92 11.93
N PRO A 195 0.43 -15.35 11.67
CA PRO A 195 1.23 -15.14 10.46
C PRO A 195 1.17 -16.31 9.48
N LYS A 196 0.14 -17.18 9.52
CA LYS A 196 0.10 -18.42 8.73
C LYS A 196 0.28 -18.15 7.22
N ASN A 197 1.15 -18.97 6.63
CA ASN A 197 1.37 -19.07 5.20
C ASN A 197 0.56 -20.24 4.63
N SER A 198 -0.26 -19.99 3.61
CA SER A 198 -1.05 -21.04 2.93
C SER A 198 -0.26 -21.86 1.91
N TYR A 199 0.83 -21.31 1.37
CA TYR A 199 1.49 -21.81 0.16
C TYR A 199 2.82 -22.52 0.47
N PHE A 200 3.51 -22.12 1.55
CA PHE A 200 4.80 -22.69 1.94
C PHE A 200 4.98 -22.80 3.46
N PRO A 201 4.33 -23.73 4.16
CA PRO A 201 4.97 -24.29 5.34
C PRO A 201 6.02 -25.29 4.83
N LYS A 202 7.31 -24.95 4.82
CA LYS A 202 8.36 -25.99 4.80
C LYS A 202 8.13 -26.96 5.98
N ASN A 203 7.52 -26.47 7.05
CA ASN A 203 6.82 -27.21 8.10
C ASN A 203 5.97 -26.24 8.97
N ASN A 204 4.99 -26.73 9.72
CA ASN A 204 4.24 -25.92 10.72
C ASN A 204 5.15 -25.43 11.89
N SER A 205 6.35 -26.00 12.04
CA SER A 205 7.29 -25.68 13.12
C SER A 205 7.94 -24.30 12.95
N GLU A 206 8.22 -23.88 11.72
CA GLU A 206 8.80 -22.56 11.41
C GLU A 206 7.82 -21.43 11.71
N MET A 207 6.52 -21.64 11.45
CA MET A 207 5.51 -20.66 11.79
C MET A 207 5.26 -20.55 13.29
N SER A 208 5.43 -21.65 14.02
CA SER A 208 5.25 -21.69 15.48
C SER A 208 6.31 -20.92 16.26
N GLN A 209 7.44 -20.60 15.61
CA GLN A 209 8.52 -19.81 16.23
C GLN A 209 8.28 -18.30 16.08
N ILE A 210 7.36 -17.88 15.20
CA ILE A 210 7.07 -16.46 14.98
C ILE A 210 6.22 -15.94 16.14
N THR A 211 6.78 -15.01 16.91
CA THR A 211 6.03 -14.28 17.92
C THR A 211 5.77 -12.86 17.44
N TRP A 212 4.59 -12.36 17.76
CA TRP A 212 4.12 -11.05 17.32
C TRP A 212 3.00 -10.59 18.26
N ASP A 213 2.73 -9.28 18.25
CA ASP A 213 1.63 -8.70 19.01
C ASP A 213 0.91 -7.64 18.17
N LYS A 214 -0.41 -7.80 18.03
CA LYS A 214 -1.27 -6.86 17.31
C LYS A 214 -1.16 -5.42 17.81
N LYS A 215 -0.74 -5.20 19.08
CA LYS A 215 -0.52 -3.86 19.65
C LYS A 215 0.64 -3.11 18.99
N ASN A 216 1.54 -3.85 18.33
CA ASN A 216 2.73 -3.30 17.68
C ASN A 216 2.49 -2.95 16.21
N MET A 217 1.23 -2.97 15.74
CA MET A 217 0.90 -2.47 14.41
C MET A 217 1.02 -0.94 14.37
N SER A 218 1.44 -0.42 13.22
CA SER A 218 1.51 1.01 12.95
C SER A 218 1.02 1.30 11.54
N VAL A 219 0.41 2.47 11.34
CA VAL A 219 0.16 3.02 10.01
C VAL A 219 1.27 4.03 9.69
N ILE A 220 1.79 3.96 8.47
CA ILE A 220 2.76 4.92 7.92
C ILE A 220 2.16 5.51 6.65
N ALA A 221 2.29 6.83 6.49
CA ALA A 221 2.02 7.49 5.22
C ALA A 221 3.23 8.32 4.81
N PHE A 222 3.48 8.42 3.51
CA PHE A 222 4.50 9.31 2.97
C PHE A 222 4.09 9.89 1.62
N VAL A 223 4.55 11.11 1.34
CA VAL A 223 4.42 11.77 0.04
C VAL A 223 5.77 11.70 -0.66
N GLN A 224 5.76 11.21 -1.89
CA GLN A 224 6.94 11.11 -2.73
C GLN A 224 6.75 11.89 -4.03
N LYS A 225 7.82 12.55 -4.48
CA LYS A 225 7.91 13.13 -5.82
C LYS A 225 8.36 12.06 -6.80
N LYS A 226 7.51 11.71 -7.78
CA LYS A 226 7.77 10.51 -8.60
C LYS A 226 8.97 10.68 -9.55
N SER A 227 9.23 11.91 -10.00
CA SER A 227 10.30 12.23 -10.92
C SER A 227 11.70 12.10 -10.31
N THR A 228 11.82 12.26 -8.98
CA THR A 228 13.09 12.23 -8.24
C THR A 228 13.17 11.13 -7.19
N ASN A 229 12.08 10.40 -6.93
CA ASN A 229 11.89 9.45 -5.82
C ASN A 229 12.01 10.04 -4.41
N GLU A 230 12.35 11.32 -4.27
CA GLU A 230 12.44 12.05 -3.00
C GLU A 230 11.15 11.91 -2.18
N ILE A 231 11.29 11.61 -0.89
CA ILE A 231 10.18 11.51 0.07
C ILE A 231 10.04 12.86 0.78
N LEU A 232 9.18 13.71 0.23
CA LEU A 232 8.96 15.07 0.73
C LEU A 232 8.39 15.13 2.15
N GLN A 233 7.66 14.12 2.62
CA GLN A 233 7.12 14.08 3.98
C GLN A 233 6.72 12.66 4.37
N VAL A 234 6.86 12.31 5.64
CA VAL A 234 6.44 11.02 6.20
C VAL A 234 5.77 11.23 7.56
N THR A 235 4.77 10.41 7.87
CA THR A 235 4.14 10.37 9.20
C THR A 235 3.84 8.93 9.59
N LYS A 236 3.89 8.64 10.90
CA LYS A 236 3.63 7.32 11.47
C LYS A 236 2.71 7.47 12.68
N LEU A 237 1.75 6.56 12.82
CA LEU A 237 0.95 6.39 14.03
C LEU A 237 1.01 4.94 14.49
N ASP A 238 1.63 4.73 15.64
CA ASP A 238 1.57 3.43 16.33
C ASP A 238 0.17 3.20 16.89
N ARG A 239 -0.34 1.97 16.75
CA ARG A 239 -1.63 1.58 17.34
C ARG A 239 -1.69 1.86 18.84
N LYS A 240 -0.62 1.58 19.58
CA LYS A 240 -0.55 1.85 21.03
C LYS A 240 -0.75 3.32 21.40
N ASN A 241 -0.51 4.23 20.45
CA ASN A 241 -0.66 5.67 20.60
C ASN A 241 -1.96 6.20 19.95
N ALA A 242 -2.70 5.35 19.24
CA ALA A 242 -3.98 5.71 18.65
C ALA A 242 -5.10 5.63 19.71
N PRO A 243 -6.12 6.49 19.62
CA PRO A 243 -7.33 6.31 20.43
C PRO A 243 -7.92 4.92 20.18
N THR A 244 -8.25 4.20 21.25
CA THR A 244 -9.10 3.01 21.15
C THR A 244 -10.46 3.42 20.60
N ALA A 245 -10.96 2.67 19.61
CA ALA A 245 -12.27 2.94 19.05
C ALA A 245 -13.38 2.68 20.09
N ASP A 246 -13.81 3.72 20.82
CA ASP A 246 -15.16 3.81 21.40
C ASP A 246 -16.10 4.47 20.37
N ILE A 247 -16.01 4.04 19.11
CA ILE A 247 -16.72 4.64 17.99
C ILE A 247 -17.88 3.73 17.61
N GLN A 248 -19.10 4.23 17.79
CA GLN A 248 -20.30 3.72 17.14
C GLN A 248 -19.98 3.57 15.64
N TYR A 249 -20.06 2.34 15.12
CA TYR A 249 -19.65 1.85 13.79
C TYR A 249 -20.16 2.65 12.55
N GLU A 250 -20.85 3.76 12.74
CA GLU A 250 -21.65 4.44 11.73
C GLU A 250 -20.89 5.53 10.93
N GLN A 251 -19.61 5.82 11.26
CA GLN A 251 -18.86 6.93 10.63
C GLN A 251 -17.76 6.56 9.62
N LEU A 252 -17.52 5.29 9.31
CA LEU A 252 -16.45 4.85 8.39
C LEU A 252 -16.96 4.14 7.14
N GLN A 253 -18.28 3.99 7.02
CA GLN A 253 -18.90 3.54 5.79
C GLN A 253 -19.02 4.74 4.85
N PRO A 254 -18.69 4.59 3.55
CA PRO A 254 -18.96 5.65 2.59
C PRO A 254 -20.44 6.03 2.69
N SER A 255 -20.73 7.30 2.89
CA SER A 255 -22.12 7.77 3.02
C SER A 255 -22.83 7.85 1.66
N VAL A 256 -22.08 7.75 0.57
CA VAL A 256 -22.56 7.82 -0.81
C VAL A 256 -21.85 6.79 -1.68
N PHE A 257 -22.54 6.30 -2.71
CA PHE A 257 -21.90 5.49 -3.75
C PHE A 257 -20.93 6.34 -4.57
N SER A 258 -19.77 5.80 -4.93
CA SER A 258 -18.80 6.46 -5.83
C SER A 258 -18.27 5.51 -6.91
N LEU A 259 -17.92 6.10 -8.05
CA LEU A 259 -17.15 5.44 -9.11
C LEU A 259 -16.00 6.36 -9.50
N ASP A 260 -14.79 5.92 -9.20
CA ASP A 260 -13.58 6.70 -9.37
C ASP A 260 -13.07 6.57 -10.80
N GLN A 261 -12.17 7.48 -11.18
CA GLN A 261 -11.48 7.40 -12.46
C GLN A 261 -10.50 6.22 -12.45
N ASN A 262 -10.50 5.40 -13.52
CA ASN A 262 -9.62 4.26 -13.62
C ASN A 262 -8.15 4.71 -13.65
N TYR A 263 -7.27 3.92 -13.07
CA TYR A 263 -5.84 4.20 -13.05
C TYR A 263 -5.01 2.96 -13.40
N PRO A 264 -3.98 3.08 -14.27
CA PRO A 264 -3.64 4.28 -15.03
C PRO A 264 -4.71 4.63 -16.09
N ASN A 265 -4.80 5.90 -16.47
CA ASN A 265 -5.57 6.39 -17.62
C ASN A 265 -4.85 7.60 -18.24
N PRO A 266 -4.25 7.50 -19.44
CA PRO A 266 -4.31 6.35 -20.35
C PRO A 266 -3.52 5.14 -19.83
N PHE A 267 -3.79 3.94 -20.35
CA PHE A 267 -3.09 2.70 -19.95
C PHE A 267 -2.69 1.83 -21.14
N ASN A 268 -1.65 1.00 -20.99
CA ASN A 268 -1.14 0.13 -22.08
C ASN A 268 -1.51 -1.35 -21.94
N SER A 269 -1.43 -1.91 -20.73
CA SER A 269 -1.59 -3.36 -20.49
C SER A 269 -2.76 -3.73 -19.57
N GLY A 270 -3.26 -2.76 -18.81
CA GLY A 270 -4.48 -2.87 -18.04
C GLY A 270 -4.64 -1.70 -17.08
N THR A 271 -5.79 -1.64 -16.41
CA THR A 271 -6.18 -0.54 -15.55
C THR A 271 -7.10 -1.03 -14.43
N THR A 272 -7.08 -0.34 -13.30
CA THR A 272 -7.93 -0.66 -12.15
C THR A 272 -9.07 0.35 -12.05
N ILE A 273 -10.28 -0.15 -11.79
CA ILE A 273 -11.50 0.63 -11.56
C ILE A 273 -11.87 0.51 -10.08
N SER A 274 -11.82 1.63 -9.35
CA SER A 274 -12.20 1.71 -7.94
C SER A 274 -13.60 2.29 -7.76
N TYR A 275 -14.33 1.78 -6.77
CA TYR A 275 -15.70 2.21 -6.46
C TYR A 275 -16.04 1.96 -5.00
N SER A 276 -16.94 2.77 -4.45
CA SER A 276 -17.44 2.62 -3.08
C SER A 276 -18.97 2.48 -3.07
N LEU A 277 -19.49 1.70 -2.13
CA LEU A 277 -20.91 1.41 -1.97
C LEU A 277 -21.39 1.93 -0.63
N SER A 278 -22.40 2.81 -0.62
CA SER A 278 -22.90 3.32 0.67
C SER A 278 -23.72 2.31 1.45
N GLU A 279 -23.99 1.12 0.90
CA GLU A 279 -24.63 -0.02 1.54
C GLU A 279 -24.35 -1.31 0.75
N LYS A 280 -24.49 -2.47 1.40
CA LYS A 280 -24.33 -3.77 0.74
C LYS A 280 -25.33 -3.87 -0.41
N SER A 281 -24.81 -3.95 -1.62
CA SER A 281 -25.60 -3.85 -2.85
C SER A 281 -25.18 -4.89 -3.87
N GLN A 282 -26.15 -5.33 -4.67
CA GLN A 282 -25.83 -6.06 -5.88
C GLN A 282 -25.33 -5.06 -6.93
N VAL A 283 -24.10 -5.26 -7.40
CA VAL A 283 -23.48 -4.36 -8.38
C VAL A 283 -22.98 -5.11 -9.59
N SER A 284 -22.96 -4.39 -10.71
CA SER A 284 -22.30 -4.83 -11.93
C SER A 284 -21.40 -3.75 -12.48
N ILE A 285 -20.21 -4.13 -12.92
CA ILE A 285 -19.29 -3.25 -13.65
C ILE A 285 -19.07 -3.83 -15.02
N THR A 286 -19.44 -3.08 -16.05
CA THR A 286 -19.32 -3.50 -17.45
C THR A 286 -18.55 -2.45 -18.25
N ILE A 287 -17.62 -2.93 -19.05
CA ILE A 287 -16.86 -2.17 -20.03
C ILE A 287 -17.65 -2.10 -21.33
N TYR A 288 -17.68 -0.93 -21.95
CA TYR A 288 -18.37 -0.63 -23.20
C TYR A 288 -17.42 0.02 -24.20
N SER A 289 -17.62 -0.29 -25.48
CA SER A 289 -16.96 0.41 -26.58
C SER A 289 -17.52 1.83 -26.77
N LEU A 290 -16.86 2.63 -27.62
CA LEU A 290 -17.36 3.95 -28.03
C LEU A 290 -18.78 3.92 -28.61
N LEU A 291 -19.19 2.79 -29.20
CA LEU A 291 -20.53 2.59 -29.76
C LEU A 291 -21.55 2.07 -28.72
N GLY A 292 -21.15 1.94 -27.45
CA GLY A 292 -22.00 1.43 -26.38
C GLY A 292 -22.20 -0.09 -26.38
N GLN A 293 -21.39 -0.84 -27.13
CA GLN A 293 -21.44 -2.30 -27.11
C GLN A 293 -20.72 -2.84 -25.87
N PRO A 294 -21.32 -3.76 -25.10
CA PRO A 294 -20.66 -4.36 -23.95
C PRO A 294 -19.48 -5.22 -24.40
N ILE A 295 -18.30 -4.93 -23.87
CA ILE A 295 -17.04 -5.62 -24.16
C ILE A 295 -16.77 -6.71 -23.14
N ARG A 296 -16.84 -6.36 -21.85
CA ARG A 296 -16.55 -7.28 -20.75
C ARG A 296 -17.29 -6.88 -19.48
N THR A 297 -17.87 -7.84 -18.77
CA THR A 297 -18.40 -7.61 -17.42
C THR A 297 -17.35 -8.06 -16.41
N LEU A 298 -16.85 -7.13 -15.60
CA LEU A 298 -15.79 -7.37 -14.62
C LEU A 298 -16.34 -7.81 -13.27
N VAL A 299 -17.50 -7.26 -12.90
CA VAL A 299 -18.19 -7.59 -11.64
C VAL A 299 -19.65 -7.88 -11.96
N LYS A 300 -20.19 -8.94 -11.36
CA LYS A 300 -21.61 -9.28 -11.43
C LYS A 300 -22.03 -10.09 -10.20
N GLY A 301 -22.47 -9.43 -9.14
CA GLY A 301 -22.88 -10.16 -7.93
C GLY A 301 -23.14 -9.28 -6.70
N ASN A 302 -23.37 -9.96 -5.57
CA ASN A 302 -23.57 -9.35 -4.28
C ASN A 302 -22.24 -8.99 -3.62
N ASN A 303 -22.02 -7.70 -3.39
CA ASN A 303 -20.87 -7.23 -2.63
C ASN A 303 -21.26 -7.14 -1.14
N ASN A 304 -21.17 -8.28 -0.45
CA ASN A 304 -21.67 -8.42 0.94
C ASN A 304 -20.59 -8.22 2.02
N GLY A 305 -19.36 -7.91 1.63
CA GLY A 305 -18.20 -7.71 2.52
C GLY A 305 -17.87 -6.24 2.73
N ASN A 306 -16.73 -5.82 2.17
CA ASN A 306 -16.19 -4.45 2.19
C ASN A 306 -17.13 -3.48 1.43
N ARG A 307 -17.09 -2.18 1.75
CA ARG A 307 -17.80 -1.11 1.01
C ARG A 307 -16.90 -0.33 0.06
N PHE A 308 -15.59 -0.54 0.10
CA PHE A 308 -14.63 -0.08 -0.90
C PHE A 308 -14.17 -1.26 -1.74
N HIS A 309 -14.12 -1.06 -3.05
CA HIS A 309 -13.83 -2.13 -3.99
C HIS A 309 -12.96 -1.64 -5.14
N SER A 310 -12.19 -2.56 -5.71
CA SER A 310 -11.46 -2.34 -6.95
C SER A 310 -11.62 -3.55 -7.87
N VAL A 311 -11.54 -3.32 -9.17
CA VAL A 311 -11.53 -4.40 -10.17
C VAL A 311 -10.58 -4.07 -11.32
N TYR A 312 -9.79 -5.05 -11.74
CA TYR A 312 -8.82 -4.89 -12.82
C TYR A 312 -9.42 -5.22 -14.19
N TRP A 313 -9.07 -4.43 -15.20
CA TRP A 313 -9.30 -4.75 -16.60
C TRP A 313 -7.97 -4.82 -17.36
N ASP A 314 -7.72 -5.96 -17.98
CA ASP A 314 -6.51 -6.31 -18.74
C ASP A 314 -6.58 -5.90 -20.24
N GLY A 315 -7.58 -5.13 -20.65
CA GLY A 315 -7.79 -4.78 -22.05
C GLY A 315 -8.33 -5.91 -22.92
N LYS A 316 -8.92 -6.96 -22.33
CA LYS A 316 -9.57 -8.06 -23.07
C LYS A 316 -11.09 -8.01 -23.04
N ASP A 317 -11.72 -8.60 -24.05
CA ASP A 317 -13.16 -8.84 -24.08
C ASP A 317 -13.57 -10.11 -23.30
N ASN A 318 -14.85 -10.47 -23.32
CA ASN A 318 -15.36 -11.69 -22.67
C ASN A 318 -14.82 -13.00 -23.26
N ASN A 319 -14.27 -12.99 -24.49
CA ASN A 319 -13.66 -14.17 -25.12
C ASN A 319 -12.17 -14.31 -24.74
N GLY A 320 -11.60 -13.32 -24.06
CA GLY A 320 -10.19 -13.27 -23.71
C GLY A 320 -9.31 -12.65 -24.80
N ASP A 321 -9.90 -12.08 -25.85
CA ASP A 321 -9.18 -11.44 -26.94
C ASP A 321 -8.87 -9.98 -26.60
N MET A 322 -7.67 -9.51 -26.99
CA MET A 322 -7.27 -8.12 -26.79
C MET A 322 -8.12 -7.18 -27.64
N VAL A 323 -8.66 -6.14 -27.02
CA VAL A 323 -9.39 -5.10 -27.75
C VAL A 323 -8.44 -4.08 -28.38
N SER A 324 -8.91 -3.34 -29.39
CA SER A 324 -8.11 -2.31 -30.05
C SER A 324 -7.83 -1.12 -29.12
N GLY A 325 -6.68 -0.46 -29.28
CA GLY A 325 -6.43 0.83 -28.64
C GLY A 325 -7.52 1.85 -29.01
N GLY A 326 -7.93 2.67 -28.03
CA GLY A 326 -9.03 3.61 -28.22
C GLY A 326 -9.76 3.97 -26.92
N VAL A 327 -10.85 4.73 -27.10
CA VAL A 327 -11.70 5.19 -26.01
C VAL A 327 -12.72 4.12 -25.66
N TYR A 328 -12.83 3.84 -24.36
CA TYR A 328 -13.83 2.95 -23.78
C TYR A 328 -14.54 3.65 -22.63
N PHE A 329 -15.67 3.09 -22.23
CA PHE A 329 -16.41 3.52 -21.06
C PHE A 329 -16.59 2.34 -20.11
N TYR A 330 -16.58 2.60 -18.82
CA TYR A 330 -17.04 1.63 -17.84
C TYR A 330 -18.20 2.21 -17.07
N ARG A 331 -19.18 1.34 -16.79
CA ARG A 331 -20.38 1.68 -16.05
C ARG A 331 -20.50 0.77 -14.85
N ILE A 332 -20.70 1.37 -13.68
CA ILE A 332 -21.23 0.68 -12.53
C ILE A 332 -22.76 0.81 -12.53
N ASN A 333 -23.44 -0.28 -12.19
CA ASN A 333 -24.90 -0.31 -12.05
C ASN A 333 -25.28 -1.10 -10.81
N SER A 334 -26.06 -0.48 -9.93
CA SER A 334 -26.77 -1.06 -8.79
C SER A 334 -28.24 -0.64 -8.85
N GLU A 335 -29.06 -1.06 -7.88
CA GLU A 335 -30.48 -0.67 -7.79
C GLU A 335 -30.65 0.86 -7.69
N ASN A 336 -29.81 1.53 -6.90
CA ASN A 336 -29.94 2.96 -6.58
C ASN A 336 -28.81 3.83 -7.15
N PHE A 337 -27.82 3.26 -7.83
CA PHE A 337 -26.66 3.99 -8.33
C PHE A 337 -26.24 3.55 -9.74
N THR A 338 -26.08 4.52 -10.63
CA THR A 338 -25.43 4.35 -11.92
C THR A 338 -24.40 5.45 -12.09
N ALA A 339 -23.17 5.08 -12.42
CA ALA A 339 -22.14 6.02 -12.84
C ALA A 339 -21.37 5.48 -14.03
N VAL A 340 -20.90 6.38 -14.89
CA VAL A 340 -20.13 6.06 -16.10
C VAL A 340 -18.87 6.92 -16.11
N ARG A 341 -17.75 6.32 -16.50
CA ARG A 341 -16.47 6.99 -16.65
C ARG A 341 -15.80 6.55 -17.95
N LYS A 342 -14.94 7.42 -18.48
CA LYS A 342 -14.23 7.24 -19.75
C LYS A 342 -12.81 6.80 -19.49
N MET A 343 -12.28 5.88 -20.29
CA MET A 343 -10.89 5.44 -20.23
C MET A 343 -10.26 5.37 -21.63
N LEU A 344 -8.94 5.50 -21.70
CA LEU A 344 -8.15 5.44 -22.92
C LEU A 344 -7.14 4.31 -22.85
N LEU A 345 -7.32 3.29 -23.69
CA LEU A 345 -6.36 2.22 -23.92
C LEU A 345 -5.39 2.65 -25.03
N LEU A 346 -4.11 2.72 -24.69
CA LEU A 346 -3.00 2.92 -25.61
C LEU A 346 -2.50 1.56 -26.13
N LYS A 347 -1.84 1.57 -27.28
CA LYS A 347 -1.31 0.37 -27.92
C LYS A 347 0.19 0.49 -28.12
#